data_AF-A0A5L8LTU8-F1
#
_entry.id   AF-A0A5L8LTU8-F1
#
_cell.length_a   1.000
_cell.length_b   1.000
_cell.length_c   1.000
_cell.angle_alpha   90.00
_cell.angle_beta   90.00
_cell.angle_gamma   90.00
#
_symmetry.space_group_name_H-M   'P 1'
#
loop_
_entity.id
_entity.type
_entity.pdbx_description
1 polymer ?
#
loop_
_entity_poly.entity_id
_entity_poly.type
_entity_poly.pdbx_seq_one_letter_code
_entity_poly.pdbx_strand_id
1 'polypeptide(L)'
;MNILYLSLQDFLSRPFLKFSTLPFLISLVIFALLVYYSYDIFFSYIEDVVSGSFMAWFFSFSIVQFSLAFLSAIGGFFIVVFASVFFTMFIISFLTPYIVKKINQKYYNHSIQKEVNSLEILLKTFKFLLISCVLFAVATFLLIIPFVSIVIYYGVFYYLFHKLLLLDVLSNVLDKNNFDDFYKNSSPLYFKIITLVFFTLSSIPLLGLFLQVFYVIFLTHLSYQKILKLKANNNG
;
A
#
# COMPACT_ATOMS: atom_id res chain seq x y z
N MET A 1 -12.51 -14.43 19.75
CA MET A 1 -11.32 -15.03 19.12
C MET A 1 -10.29 -13.95 18.87
N ASN A 2 -9.00 -14.28 18.93
CA ASN A 2 -7.96 -13.32 18.59
C ASN A 2 -8.05 -13.00 17.09
N ILE A 3 -8.25 -11.73 16.73
CA ILE A 3 -8.35 -11.25 15.34
C ILE A 3 -7.12 -11.69 14.53
N LEU A 4 -5.94 -11.64 15.16
CA LEU A 4 -4.70 -12.06 14.54
C LEU A 4 -4.70 -13.55 14.17
N TYR A 5 -5.24 -14.40 15.05
CA TYR A 5 -5.33 -15.83 14.80
C TYR A 5 -6.25 -16.16 13.62
N LEU A 6 -7.46 -15.57 13.59
CA LEU A 6 -8.39 -15.74 12.47
C LEU A 6 -7.76 -15.27 11.15
N SER A 7 -7.15 -14.08 11.18
CA SER A 7 -6.56 -13.48 9.99
C SER A 7 -5.41 -14.31 9.43
N LEU A 8 -4.57 -14.89 10.30
CA LEU A 8 -3.50 -15.79 9.90
C LEU A 8 -4.04 -17.11 9.34
N GLN A 9 -5.04 -17.70 10.01
CA GLN A 9 -5.68 -18.94 9.56
C GLN A 9 -6.30 -18.77 8.17
N ASP A 10 -6.99 -17.65 7.93
CA ASP A 10 -7.59 -17.37 6.63
C ASP A 10 -6.53 -17.04 5.59
N PHE A 11 -5.55 -16.18 5.90
CA PHE A 11 -4.49 -15.83 4.97
C PHE A 11 -3.71 -17.05 4.46
N LEU A 12 -3.41 -18.01 5.34
CA LEU A 12 -2.71 -19.24 4.98
C LEU A 12 -3.61 -20.28 4.29
N SER A 13 -4.92 -20.03 4.20
CA SER A 13 -5.80 -20.94 3.48
C SER A 13 -5.64 -20.80 1.96
N ARG A 14 -5.86 -21.92 1.25
CA ARG A 14 -5.70 -22.00 -0.21
C ARG A 14 -6.37 -20.88 -1.02
N PRO A 15 -7.64 -20.46 -0.77
CA PRO A 15 -8.26 -19.40 -1.56
C PRO A 15 -7.56 -18.04 -1.40
N PHE A 16 -7.18 -17.68 -0.18
CA PHE A 16 -6.56 -16.37 0.10
C PHE A 16 -5.09 -16.33 -0.29
N LEU A 17 -4.36 -17.45 -0.21
CA LEU A 17 -3.02 -17.55 -0.79
C LEU A 17 -3.05 -17.27 -2.29
N LYS A 18 -4.01 -17.82 -3.05
CA LYS A 18 -4.17 -17.50 -4.48
C LYS A 18 -4.42 -16.02 -4.73
N PHE A 19 -5.26 -15.40 -3.90
CA PHE A 19 -5.54 -13.96 -3.97
C PHE A 19 -4.32 -13.10 -3.61
N SER A 20 -3.40 -13.59 -2.77
CA SER A 20 -2.16 -12.89 -2.42
C SER A 20 -1.08 -13.07 -3.49
N THR A 21 -0.92 -14.28 -4.02
CA THR A 21 0.10 -14.56 -5.04
C THR A 21 -0.18 -13.89 -6.37
N LEU A 22 -1.45 -13.67 -6.71
CA LEU A 22 -1.83 -13.10 -8.01
C LEU A 22 -1.39 -11.63 -8.17
N PRO A 23 -1.77 -10.68 -7.29
CA PRO A 23 -1.27 -9.31 -7.32
C PRO A 23 0.25 -9.23 -7.26
N PHE A 24 0.87 -10.06 -6.40
CA PHE A 24 2.31 -10.13 -6.23
C PHE A 24 3.04 -10.48 -7.54
N LEU A 25 2.61 -11.55 -8.22
CA LEU A 25 3.23 -11.98 -9.47
C LEU A 25 2.97 -10.97 -10.60
N ILE A 26 1.75 -10.43 -10.69
CA ILE A 26 1.40 -9.43 -11.70
C ILE A 26 2.26 -8.17 -11.53
N SER A 27 2.37 -7.64 -10.30
CA SER A 27 3.19 -6.48 -10.04
C SER A 27 4.66 -6.78 -10.38
N LEU A 28 5.19 -7.91 -9.92
CA LEU A 28 6.58 -8.28 -10.17
C LEU A 28 6.90 -8.37 -11.66
N VAL A 29 6.04 -9.02 -12.45
CA VAL A 29 6.23 -9.14 -13.91
C VAL A 29 6.16 -7.78 -14.59
N ILE A 30 5.15 -6.96 -14.29
CA ILE A 30 5.00 -5.63 -14.90
C ILE A 30 6.22 -4.76 -14.61
N PHE A 31 6.69 -4.76 -13.36
CA PHE A 31 7.83 -3.95 -12.98
C PHE A 31 9.15 -4.50 -13.52
N ALA A 32 9.32 -5.82 -13.62
CA ALA A 32 10.47 -6.43 -14.29
C ALA A 32 10.53 -6.03 -15.77
N LEU A 33 9.38 -6.03 -16.46
CA LEU A 33 9.29 -5.55 -17.86
C LEU A 33 9.60 -4.05 -17.95
N LEU A 34 9.06 -3.23 -17.05
CA LEU A 34 9.35 -1.80 -17.03
C LEU A 34 10.85 -1.53 -16.89
N VAL A 35 11.53 -2.20 -15.96
CA VAL A 35 12.98 -2.07 -15.78
C VAL A 35 13.72 -2.53 -17.03
N TYR A 36 13.35 -3.68 -17.60
CA TYR A 36 13.99 -4.21 -18.79
C TYR A 36 13.91 -3.23 -19.98
N TYR A 37 12.77 -2.58 -20.19
CA TYR A 37 12.59 -1.62 -21.28
C TYR A 37 13.12 -0.21 -20.97
N SER A 38 13.18 0.20 -19.69
CA SER A 38 13.60 1.56 -19.32
C SER A 38 15.07 1.69 -18.98
N TYR A 39 15.77 0.58 -18.69
CA TYR A 39 17.16 0.60 -18.25
C TYR A 39 18.06 1.32 -19.25
N ASP A 40 18.03 0.93 -20.53
CA ASP A 40 18.88 1.52 -21.56
C ASP A 40 18.61 3.02 -21.74
N ILE A 41 17.32 3.41 -21.74
CA ILE A 41 16.88 4.80 -21.86
C ILE A 41 17.39 5.66 -20.68
N PHE A 42 17.35 5.09 -19.47
CA PHE A 42 17.81 5.80 -18.28
C PHE A 42 19.32 6.04 -18.34
N PHE A 43 20.11 5.02 -18.66
CA PHE A 43 21.57 5.15 -18.73
C PHE A 43 22.02 6.03 -19.89
N SER A 44 21.36 5.97 -21.05
CA SER A 44 21.67 6.87 -22.16
C SER A 44 21.40 8.33 -21.80
N TYR A 45 20.30 8.62 -21.12
CA TYR A 45 19.99 9.97 -20.65
C TYR A 45 21.05 10.52 -19.68
N ILE A 46 21.53 9.68 -18.75
CA ILE A 46 22.60 10.06 -17.84
C ILE A 46 23.91 10.32 -18.61
N GLU A 47 24.25 9.47 -19.57
CA GLU A 47 25.45 9.62 -20.39
C GLU A 47 25.42 10.90 -21.25
N ASP A 48 24.28 11.21 -21.88
CA ASP A 48 24.09 12.44 -22.66
C ASP A 48 24.26 13.70 -21.79
N VAL A 49 23.68 13.71 -20.58
CA VAL A 49 23.81 14.84 -19.64
C VAL A 49 25.24 15.01 -19.14
N VAL A 50 25.93 13.89 -18.88
CA VAL A 50 27.30 13.91 -18.33
C VAL A 50 28.34 14.25 -19.39
N SER A 51 28.23 13.70 -20.59
CA SER A 51 29.19 13.89 -21.68
C SER A 51 29.28 15.34 -22.17
N GLY A 52 28.17 16.09 -22.12
CA GLY A 52 28.14 17.52 -22.42
C GLY A 52 28.65 18.44 -21.30
N SER A 53 29.03 17.90 -20.14
CA SER A 53 29.41 18.67 -18.96
C SER A 53 30.93 18.77 -18.77
N PHE A 54 31.40 19.82 -18.10
CA PHE A 54 32.80 19.94 -17.69
C PHE A 54 33.27 18.81 -16.75
N MET A 55 32.32 18.04 -16.20
CA MET A 55 32.52 16.90 -15.32
C MET A 55 32.73 15.58 -16.05
N ALA A 56 32.68 15.54 -17.39
CA ALA A 56 32.89 14.32 -18.17
C ALA A 56 34.20 13.60 -17.82
N TRP A 57 35.28 14.34 -17.55
CA TRP A 57 36.55 13.77 -17.10
C TRP A 57 36.44 13.04 -15.76
N PHE A 58 35.70 13.58 -14.79
CA PHE A 58 35.48 12.95 -13.49
C PHE A 58 34.65 11.66 -13.61
N PHE A 59 33.60 11.68 -14.44
CA PHE A 59 32.77 10.50 -14.71
C PHE A 59 33.44 9.46 -15.61
N SER A 60 34.58 9.77 -16.24
CA SER A 60 35.36 8.79 -17.00
C SER A 60 36.10 7.79 -16.12
N PHE A 61 36.32 8.11 -14.84
CA PHE A 61 36.99 7.20 -13.92
C PHE A 61 36.15 5.96 -13.65
N SER A 62 36.74 4.77 -13.83
CA SER A 62 36.06 3.48 -13.66
C SER A 62 35.43 3.31 -12.27
N ILE A 63 36.05 3.86 -11.23
CA ILE A 63 35.48 3.82 -9.87
C ILE A 63 34.20 4.66 -9.75
N VAL A 64 34.12 5.79 -10.44
CA VAL A 64 32.94 6.66 -10.46
C VAL A 64 31.82 6.00 -11.25
N GLN A 65 32.12 5.43 -12.41
CA GLN A 65 31.15 4.68 -13.22
C GLN A 65 30.58 3.48 -12.46
N PHE A 66 31.45 2.71 -11.81
CA PHE A 66 31.02 1.60 -10.95
C PHE A 66 30.10 2.09 -9.83
N SER A 67 30.50 3.16 -9.12
CA SER A 67 29.67 3.74 -8.06
C SER A 67 28.32 4.21 -8.57
N LEU A 68 28.28 4.84 -9.75
CA LEU A 68 27.05 5.35 -10.37
C LEU A 68 26.11 4.21 -10.75
N ALA A 69 26.64 3.17 -11.41
CA ALA A 69 25.89 1.98 -11.77
C ALA A 69 25.36 1.25 -10.52
N PHE A 70 26.19 1.12 -9.48
CA PHE A 70 25.80 0.51 -8.21
C PHE A 70 24.69 1.30 -7.49
N LEU A 71 24.83 2.62 -7.38
CA LEU A 71 23.84 3.48 -6.73
C LEU A 71 22.53 3.53 -7.53
N SER A 72 22.63 3.56 -8.86
CA SER A 72 21.48 3.49 -9.76
C SER A 72 20.75 2.16 -9.65
N ALA A 73 21.47 1.03 -9.60
CA ALA A 73 20.87 -0.29 -9.44
C ALA A 73 20.13 -0.41 -8.08
N ILE A 74 20.74 0.05 -6.99
CA ILE A 74 20.09 0.05 -5.67
C ILE A 74 18.89 0.99 -5.65
N GLY A 75 19.06 2.24 -6.11
CA GLY A 75 17.98 3.23 -6.15
C GLY A 75 16.82 2.78 -7.02
N GLY A 76 17.11 2.25 -8.21
CA GLY A 76 16.14 1.68 -9.13
C GLY A 76 15.40 0.49 -8.53
N PHE A 77 16.12 -0.44 -7.88
CA PHE A 77 15.50 -1.55 -7.15
C PHE A 77 14.53 -1.06 -6.07
N PHE A 78 14.93 -0.08 -5.27
CA PHE A 78 14.06 0.52 -4.25
C PHE A 78 12.82 1.18 -4.87
N ILE A 79 12.98 2.00 -5.91
CA ILE A 79 11.87 2.67 -6.59
C ILE A 79 10.88 1.65 -7.15
N VAL A 80 11.39 0.61 -7.82
CA VAL A 80 10.59 -0.47 -8.40
C VAL A 80 9.78 -1.19 -7.33
N VAL A 81 10.43 -1.57 -6.23
CA VAL A 81 9.77 -2.20 -5.09
C VAL A 81 8.68 -1.29 -4.53
N PHE A 82 8.99 -0.03 -4.19
CA PHE A 82 8.00 0.88 -3.61
C PHE A 82 6.82 1.12 -4.55
N ALA A 83 7.08 1.34 -5.85
CA ALA A 83 6.04 1.48 -6.86
C ALA A 83 5.18 0.22 -6.97
N SER A 84 5.80 -0.96 -6.88
CA SER A 84 5.08 -2.24 -6.90
C SER A 84 4.18 -2.46 -5.69
N VAL A 85 4.50 -1.91 -4.52
CA VAL A 85 3.63 -1.98 -3.32
C VAL A 85 2.35 -1.18 -3.54
N PHE A 86 2.46 0.05 -4.04
CA PHE A 86 1.29 0.87 -4.38
C PHE A 86 0.46 0.25 -5.50
N PHE A 87 1.11 -0.33 -6.51
CA PHE A 87 0.42 -1.03 -7.59
C PHE A 87 -0.30 -2.30 -7.11
N THR A 88 0.32 -3.05 -6.20
CA THR A 88 -0.30 -4.23 -5.56
C THR A 88 -1.52 -3.83 -4.74
N MET A 89 -1.43 -2.74 -3.98
CA MET A 89 -2.56 -2.16 -3.25
C MET A 89 -3.70 -1.77 -4.20
N PHE A 90 -3.39 -1.21 -5.38
CA PHE A 90 -4.38 -0.92 -6.41
C PHE A 90 -5.06 -2.19 -6.95
N ILE A 91 -4.31 -3.23 -7.32
CA ILE A 91 -4.88 -4.52 -7.77
C ILE A 91 -5.78 -5.11 -6.67
N ILE A 92 -5.31 -5.07 -5.41
CA ILE A 92 -6.03 -5.65 -4.29
C ILE A 92 -7.35 -4.95 -4.02
N SER A 93 -7.49 -3.65 -4.30
CA SER A 93 -8.78 -2.96 -4.18
C SER A 93 -9.89 -3.61 -5.02
N PHE A 94 -9.56 -4.25 -6.15
CA PHE A 94 -10.52 -5.03 -6.94
C PHE A 94 -10.81 -6.41 -6.33
N LEU A 95 -9.87 -6.97 -5.57
CA LEU A 95 -10.01 -8.26 -4.88
C LEU A 95 -10.69 -8.13 -3.52
N THR A 96 -10.63 -6.95 -2.88
CA THR A 96 -11.20 -6.67 -1.56
C THR A 96 -12.67 -7.07 -1.42
N PRO A 97 -13.59 -6.76 -2.37
CA PRO A 97 -14.99 -7.21 -2.28
C PRO A 97 -15.12 -8.73 -2.18
N TYR A 98 -14.29 -9.48 -2.92
CA TYR A 98 -14.30 -10.94 -2.90
C TYR A 98 -13.73 -11.50 -1.58
N ILE A 99 -12.67 -10.86 -1.07
CA ILE A 99 -12.07 -11.22 0.22
C ILE A 99 -13.09 -11.03 1.35
N VAL A 100 -13.71 -9.86 1.40
CA VAL A 100 -14.71 -9.50 2.42
C VAL A 100 -15.91 -10.46 2.34
N LYS A 101 -16.43 -10.71 1.14
CA LYS A 101 -17.56 -11.64 0.95
C LYS A 101 -17.25 -13.05 1.46
N LYS A 102 -16.06 -13.58 1.16
CA LYS A 102 -15.61 -14.91 1.62
C LYS A 102 -15.50 -14.97 3.15
N ILE A 103 -14.90 -13.96 3.80
CA ILE A 103 -14.78 -13.90 5.27
C ILE A 103 -16.16 -13.78 5.91
N ASN A 104 -17.02 -12.92 5.36
CA ASN A 104 -18.37 -12.71 5.87
C ASN A 104 -19.18 -14.00 5.86
N GLN A 105 -19.20 -14.71 4.74
CA GLN A 105 -19.88 -16.00 4.60
C GLN A 105 -19.33 -17.08 5.54
N LYS A 106 -18.03 -17.03 5.84
CA LYS A 106 -17.38 -18.02 6.70
C LYS A 106 -17.67 -17.80 8.19
N TYR A 107 -17.69 -16.55 8.67
CA TYR A 107 -17.72 -16.28 10.12
C TYR A 107 -18.87 -15.43 10.64
N TYR A 108 -19.37 -14.46 9.86
CA TYR A 108 -20.20 -13.38 10.41
C TYR A 108 -21.62 -13.36 9.87
N ASN A 109 -21.84 -13.82 8.63
CA ASN A 109 -23.14 -13.83 7.95
C ASN A 109 -23.90 -12.49 8.06
N HIS A 110 -23.17 -11.38 7.99
CA HIS A 110 -23.72 -10.04 8.09
C HIS A 110 -24.30 -9.58 6.75
N SER A 111 -25.55 -9.11 6.76
CA SER A 111 -26.18 -8.49 5.59
C SER A 111 -25.97 -6.98 5.61
N ILE A 112 -25.40 -6.43 4.54
CA ILE A 112 -25.26 -4.99 4.33
C ILE A 112 -26.65 -4.43 3.94
N GLN A 113 -27.21 -3.57 4.78
CA GLN A 113 -28.51 -2.91 4.57
C GLN A 113 -28.44 -1.83 3.50
N LYS A 114 -27.36 -1.02 3.53
CA LYS A 114 -27.16 0.07 2.56
C LYS A 114 -25.69 0.19 2.21
N GLU A 115 -25.37 -0.20 0.99
CA GLU A 115 -24.02 -0.12 0.44
C GLU A 115 -23.53 1.34 0.36
N VAL A 116 -22.21 1.50 0.48
CA VAL A 116 -21.56 2.80 0.27
C VAL A 116 -21.50 3.08 -1.22
N ASN A 117 -21.91 4.28 -1.62
CA ASN A 117 -21.97 4.66 -3.04
C ASN A 117 -20.56 4.71 -3.67
N SER A 118 -20.35 4.05 -4.80
CA SER A 118 -19.07 4.02 -5.53
C SER A 118 -18.54 5.42 -5.89
N LEU A 119 -19.43 6.37 -6.23
CA LEU A 119 -19.03 7.75 -6.49
C LEU A 119 -18.44 8.44 -5.26
N GLU A 120 -18.99 8.16 -4.09
CA GLU A 120 -18.48 8.72 -2.84
C GLU A 120 -17.10 8.14 -2.50
N ILE A 121 -16.91 6.84 -2.69
CA ILE A 121 -15.63 6.16 -2.52
C ILE A 121 -14.59 6.82 -3.43
N LEU A 122 -14.92 7.00 -4.71
CA LEU A 122 -14.04 7.63 -5.70
C LEU A 122 -13.66 9.06 -5.32
N LEU A 123 -14.63 9.88 -4.90
CA LEU A 123 -14.37 11.25 -4.44
C LEU A 123 -13.50 11.29 -3.17
N LYS A 124 -13.71 10.37 -2.22
CA LYS A 124 -12.86 10.25 -1.03
C LYS A 124 -11.43 9.83 -1.39
N THR A 125 -11.27 8.88 -2.31
CA THR A 125 -9.95 8.48 -2.85
C THR A 125 -9.23 9.66 -3.47
N PHE A 126 -9.88 10.41 -4.36
CA PHE A 126 -9.31 11.59 -4.99
C PHE A 126 -8.94 12.67 -3.96
N LYS A 127 -9.82 12.91 -2.98
CA LYS A 127 -9.54 13.84 -1.87
C LYS A 127 -8.30 13.42 -1.08
N PHE A 128 -8.15 12.14 -0.73
CA PHE A 128 -6.98 11.67 0.02
C PHE A 128 -5.69 11.76 -0.80
N LEU A 129 -5.74 11.48 -2.11
CA LEU A 129 -4.61 11.69 -3.01
C LEU A 129 -4.22 13.17 -3.08
N LEU A 130 -5.18 14.08 -3.28
CA LEU A 130 -4.91 15.52 -3.35
C LEU A 130 -4.32 16.05 -2.04
N ILE A 131 -4.87 15.68 -0.89
CA ILE A 131 -4.31 16.05 0.42
C ILE A 131 -2.88 15.51 0.56
N SER A 132 -2.64 14.27 0.11
CA SER A 132 -1.29 13.70 0.15
C SER A 132 -0.33 14.48 -0.74
N CYS A 133 -0.74 14.91 -1.95
CA CYS A 133 0.08 15.77 -2.82
C CYS A 133 0.44 17.10 -2.15
N VAL A 134 -0.51 17.74 -1.46
CA VAL A 134 -0.24 18.96 -0.68
C VAL A 134 0.74 18.68 0.45
N LEU A 135 0.54 17.60 1.21
CA LEU A 135 1.46 17.19 2.27
C LEU A 135 2.86 16.87 1.73
N PHE A 136 2.97 16.26 0.54
CA PHE A 136 4.23 16.04 -0.16
C PHE A 136 4.92 17.35 -0.50
N ALA A 137 4.20 18.33 -1.06
CA ALA A 137 4.77 19.64 -1.38
C ALA A 137 5.29 20.34 -0.12
N VAL A 138 4.53 20.29 0.98
CA VAL A 138 4.96 20.83 2.28
C VAL A 138 6.20 20.06 2.78
N ALA A 139 6.21 18.73 2.72
CA ALA A 139 7.36 17.92 3.11
C ALA A 139 8.62 18.27 2.31
N THR A 140 8.49 18.58 1.02
CA THR A 140 9.59 19.06 0.16
C THR A 140 10.20 20.35 0.70
N PHE A 141 9.38 21.32 1.14
CA PHE A 141 9.91 22.54 1.75
C PHE A 141 10.65 22.29 3.07
N LEU A 142 10.27 21.24 3.81
CA LEU A 142 10.92 20.84 5.06
C LEU A 142 12.21 20.02 4.83
N LEU A 143 12.59 19.70 3.58
CA LEU A 143 13.85 19.00 3.25
C LEU A 143 15.11 19.74 3.69
N ILE A 144 15.01 21.05 3.92
CA ILE A 144 16.12 21.88 4.40
C ILE A 144 16.66 21.37 5.75
N ILE A 145 15.84 20.69 6.55
CA ILE A 145 16.23 20.12 7.84
C ILE A 145 16.61 18.64 7.64
N PRO A 146 17.91 18.28 7.73
CA PRO A 146 18.35 16.89 7.58
C PRO A 146 17.72 15.98 8.65
N PHE A 147 17.51 14.70 8.32
CA PHE A 147 16.83 13.64 9.10
C PHE A 147 15.34 13.86 9.41
N VAL A 148 14.92 15.08 9.74
CA VAL A 148 13.51 15.43 9.97
C VAL A 148 12.70 15.21 8.70
N SER A 149 13.29 15.52 7.55
CA SER A 149 12.67 15.39 6.25
C SER A 149 12.27 13.94 5.90
N ILE A 150 13.16 12.96 6.08
CA ILE A 150 12.87 11.53 5.81
C ILE A 150 11.67 11.05 6.64
N VAL A 151 11.62 11.42 7.92
CA VAL A 151 10.51 11.07 8.82
C VAL A 151 9.19 11.68 8.35
N ILE A 152 9.21 12.93 7.89
CA ILE A 152 8.02 13.61 7.37
C ILE A 152 7.51 12.90 6.12
N TYR A 153 8.37 12.61 5.15
CA TYR A 153 7.99 11.89 3.93
C TYR A 153 7.37 10.52 4.24
N TYR A 154 7.99 9.79 5.17
CA TYR A 154 7.47 8.51 5.64
C TYR A 154 6.08 8.67 6.31
N GLY A 155 5.88 9.78 7.05
CA GLY A 155 4.58 10.18 7.59
C GLY A 155 3.53 10.47 6.51
N VAL A 156 3.90 11.12 5.41
CA VAL A 156 2.98 11.38 4.27
C VAL A 156 2.59 10.07 3.59
N PHE A 157 3.55 9.18 3.33
CA PHE A 157 3.26 7.85 2.77
C PHE A 157 2.39 7.01 3.70
N TYR A 158 2.65 7.05 5.02
CA TYR A 158 1.78 6.40 6.01
C TYR A 158 0.36 6.95 5.96
N TYR A 159 0.20 8.27 5.89
CA TYR A 159 -1.12 8.91 5.77
C TYR A 159 -1.89 8.37 4.55
N LEU A 160 -1.23 8.33 3.39
CA LEU A 160 -1.82 7.81 2.15
C LEU A 160 -2.19 6.33 2.30
N PHE A 161 -1.27 5.50 2.78
CA PHE A 161 -1.48 4.06 3.00
C PHE A 161 -2.66 3.80 3.94
N HIS A 162 -2.69 4.45 5.11
CA HIS A 162 -3.77 4.33 6.09
C HIS A 162 -5.13 4.71 5.50
N LYS A 163 -5.21 5.86 4.82
CA LYS A 163 -6.48 6.37 4.30
C LYS A 163 -7.03 5.53 3.17
N LEU A 164 -6.18 5.11 2.23
CA LEU A 164 -6.62 4.28 1.10
C LEU A 164 -7.00 2.87 1.55
N LEU A 165 -6.21 2.25 2.43
CA LEU A 165 -6.46 0.89 2.89
C LEU A 165 -7.76 0.79 3.70
N LEU A 166 -8.00 1.74 4.60
CA LEU A 166 -9.25 1.78 5.35
C LEU A 166 -10.44 2.12 4.47
N LEU A 167 -10.28 3.01 3.50
CA LEU A 167 -11.37 3.36 2.58
C LEU A 167 -11.84 2.13 1.81
N ASP A 168 -10.90 1.38 1.26
CA ASP A 168 -11.15 0.15 0.52
C ASP A 168 -11.84 -0.92 1.38
N VAL A 169 -11.29 -1.24 2.56
CA VAL A 169 -11.87 -2.29 3.40
C VAL A 169 -13.24 -1.87 3.96
N LEU A 170 -13.35 -0.66 4.51
CA LEU A 170 -14.56 -0.24 5.21
C LEU A 170 -15.74 -0.02 4.27
N SER A 171 -15.52 0.41 3.02
CA SER A 171 -16.61 0.54 2.05
C SER A 171 -17.24 -0.79 1.67
N ASN A 172 -16.51 -1.90 1.83
CA ASN A 172 -16.97 -3.25 1.55
C ASN A 172 -17.55 -3.96 2.79
N VAL A 173 -17.17 -3.54 4.00
CA VAL A 173 -17.58 -4.18 5.26
C VAL A 173 -18.76 -3.48 5.93
N LEU A 174 -18.81 -2.15 5.88
CA LEU A 174 -19.76 -1.35 6.65
C LEU A 174 -20.95 -0.88 5.81
N ASP A 175 -22.10 -0.78 6.48
CA ASP A 175 -23.22 0.02 5.99
C ASP A 175 -22.89 1.51 5.94
N LYS A 176 -23.60 2.24 5.06
CA LYS A 176 -23.45 3.67 4.86
C LYS A 176 -23.40 4.50 6.15
N ASN A 177 -24.28 4.19 7.11
CA ASN A 177 -24.36 4.92 8.38
C ASN A 177 -23.08 4.73 9.23
N ASN A 178 -22.62 3.48 9.37
CA ASN A 178 -21.42 3.14 10.13
C ASN A 178 -20.15 3.66 9.44
N PHE A 179 -20.14 3.64 8.10
CA PHE A 179 -19.05 4.21 7.30
C PHE A 179 -18.92 5.73 7.51
N ASP A 180 -20.04 6.46 7.49
CA ASP A 180 -20.01 7.91 7.73
C ASP A 180 -19.62 8.27 9.15
N ASP A 181 -20.11 7.52 10.15
CA ASP A 181 -19.74 7.72 11.55
C ASP A 181 -18.22 7.53 11.76
N PHE A 182 -17.64 6.48 11.16
CA PHE A 182 -16.20 6.21 11.24
C PHE A 182 -15.35 7.37 10.71
N TYR A 183 -15.75 7.99 9.60
CA TYR A 183 -14.99 9.09 9.00
C TYR A 183 -15.27 10.45 9.67
N LYS A 184 -16.43 10.63 10.33
CA LYS A 184 -16.76 11.84 11.09
C LYS A 184 -16.03 11.89 12.43
N ASN A 185 -16.03 10.79 13.19
CA ASN A 185 -15.46 10.75 14.55
C ASN A 185 -13.94 10.55 14.59
N SER A 186 -13.28 10.61 13.43
CA SER A 186 -11.90 10.19 13.21
C SER A 186 -11.69 8.70 13.54
N SER A 187 -10.87 8.03 12.71
CA SER A 187 -10.58 6.61 12.91
C SER A 187 -10.07 6.33 14.34
N PRO A 188 -10.60 5.30 15.03
CA PRO A 188 -10.14 4.96 16.36
C PRO A 188 -8.62 4.70 16.41
N LEU A 189 -7.99 5.00 17.55
CA LEU A 189 -6.54 4.91 17.72
C LEU A 189 -5.98 3.52 17.36
N TYR A 190 -6.71 2.44 17.71
CA TYR A 190 -6.28 1.08 17.41
C TYR A 190 -6.19 0.81 15.90
N PHE A 191 -7.08 1.36 15.07
CA PHE A 191 -6.96 1.24 13.61
C PHE A 191 -5.69 1.92 13.10
N LYS A 192 -5.36 3.10 13.63
CA LYS A 192 -4.13 3.84 13.28
C LYS A 192 -2.88 3.02 13.63
N ILE A 193 -2.81 2.50 14.86
CA ILE A 193 -1.66 1.68 15.30
C ILE A 193 -1.51 0.42 14.44
N ILE A 194 -2.61 -0.29 14.16
CA ILE A 194 -2.58 -1.51 13.34
C ILE A 194 -2.11 -1.21 11.92
N THR A 195 -2.64 -0.16 11.28
CA THR A 195 -2.19 0.24 9.95
C THR A 195 -0.76 0.78 9.94
N LEU A 196 -0.27 1.35 11.05
CA LEU A 196 1.12 1.78 11.18
C LEU A 196 2.05 0.56 11.19
N VAL A 197 1.68 -0.50 11.93
CA VAL A 197 2.41 -1.78 11.91
C VAL A 197 2.38 -2.42 10.51
N PHE A 198 1.25 -2.36 9.81
CA PHE A 198 1.18 -2.83 8.42
C PHE A 198 2.06 -2.01 7.49
N PHE A 199 2.07 -0.69 7.65
CA PHE A 199 2.90 0.18 6.83
C PHE A 199 4.40 -0.06 7.04
N THR A 200 4.84 -0.25 8.29
CA THR A 200 6.25 -0.58 8.59
C THR A 200 6.61 -1.96 8.04
N LEU A 201 5.72 -2.95 8.17
CA LEU A 201 5.92 -4.27 7.58
C LEU A 201 5.96 -4.21 6.04
N SER A 202 5.16 -3.34 5.44
CA SER A 202 5.15 -3.12 3.99
C SER A 202 6.38 -2.42 3.45
N SER A 203 7.17 -1.79 4.32
CA SER A 203 8.43 -1.18 3.90
C SER A 203 9.53 -2.21 3.63
N ILE A 204 9.28 -3.48 3.99
CA ILE A 204 10.14 -4.60 3.61
C ILE A 204 9.71 -5.05 2.20
N PRO A 205 10.59 -4.97 1.17
CA PRO A 205 10.27 -5.07 -0.25
C PRO A 205 9.29 -6.16 -0.69
N LEU A 206 9.45 -7.38 -0.18
CA LEU A 206 8.62 -8.52 -0.57
C LEU A 206 7.41 -8.71 0.35
N LEU A 207 7.54 -8.30 1.62
CA LEU A 207 6.44 -8.40 2.58
C LEU A 207 5.32 -7.43 2.23
N GLY A 208 5.64 -6.21 1.78
CA GLY A 208 4.64 -5.22 1.37
C GLY A 208 3.79 -5.66 0.19
N LEU A 209 4.35 -6.46 -0.72
CA LEU A 209 3.61 -7.00 -1.86
C LEU A 209 2.75 -8.20 -1.45
N PHE A 210 3.33 -9.13 -0.69
CA PHE A 210 2.67 -10.39 -0.35
C PHE A 210 1.59 -10.22 0.74
N LEU A 211 1.87 -9.43 1.78
CA LEU A 211 1.00 -9.27 2.95
C LEU A 211 -0.16 -8.30 2.73
N GLN A 212 -0.24 -7.65 1.57
CA GLN A 212 -1.31 -6.70 1.30
C GLN A 212 -2.71 -7.34 1.41
N VAL A 213 -2.86 -8.61 1.01
CA VAL A 213 -4.09 -9.38 1.22
C VAL A 213 -4.32 -9.71 2.71
N PHE A 214 -3.26 -10.02 3.46
CA PHE A 214 -3.36 -10.21 4.90
C PHE A 214 -3.89 -8.96 5.61
N TYR A 215 -3.46 -7.75 5.20
CA TYR A 215 -3.95 -6.51 5.78
C TYR A 215 -5.45 -6.31 5.56
N VAL A 216 -5.94 -6.61 4.35
CA VAL A 216 -7.37 -6.58 4.03
C VAL A 216 -8.14 -7.56 4.92
N ILE A 217 -7.71 -8.83 4.98
CA ILE A 217 -8.32 -9.86 5.83
C ILE A 217 -8.39 -9.39 7.29
N PHE A 218 -7.27 -8.91 7.82
CA PHE A 218 -7.19 -8.47 9.20
C PHE A 218 -8.13 -7.31 9.50
N LEU A 219 -8.15 -6.29 8.64
CA LEU A 219 -9.04 -5.15 8.80
C LEU A 219 -10.50 -5.55 8.63
N THR A 220 -10.83 -6.54 7.81
CA THR A 220 -12.17 -7.11 7.72
C THR A 220 -12.62 -7.69 9.05
N HIS A 221 -11.83 -8.59 9.66
CA HIS A 221 -12.17 -9.13 11.00
C HIS A 221 -12.22 -8.04 12.07
N LEU A 222 -11.27 -7.10 12.06
CA LEU A 222 -11.25 -5.98 12.99
C LEU A 222 -12.52 -5.13 12.90
N SER A 223 -12.98 -4.84 11.68
CA SER A 223 -14.17 -4.04 11.43
C SER A 223 -15.44 -4.76 11.89
N TYR A 224 -15.60 -6.05 11.55
CA TYR A 224 -16.73 -6.85 12.03
C TYR A 224 -16.78 -6.93 13.56
N GLN A 225 -15.64 -7.14 14.23
CA GLN A 225 -15.63 -7.34 15.68
C GLN A 225 -15.63 -6.04 16.49
N LYS A 226 -14.98 -4.97 16.02
CA LYS A 226 -14.83 -3.73 16.79
C LYS A 226 -15.82 -2.64 16.41
N ILE A 227 -16.22 -2.54 15.14
CA ILE A 227 -17.20 -1.55 14.70
C ILE A 227 -18.60 -2.15 14.82
N LEU A 228 -18.83 -3.30 14.18
CA LEU A 228 -20.15 -3.95 14.14
C LEU A 228 -20.43 -4.83 15.37
N LYS A 229 -19.46 -5.01 16.26
CA LYS A 229 -19.57 -5.80 17.51
C LYS A 229 -20.03 -7.25 17.29
N LEU A 230 -19.74 -7.82 16.13
CA LEU A 230 -20.07 -9.21 15.80
C LEU A 230 -19.06 -10.19 16.39
N LYS A 231 -19.50 -11.41 16.69
CA LYS A 231 -18.63 -12.51 17.09
C LYS A 231 -18.42 -13.44 15.89
N ALA A 232 -17.18 -13.91 15.71
CA ALA A 232 -16.89 -14.91 14.69
C ALA A 232 -17.46 -16.27 15.12
N ASN A 233 -18.17 -16.94 14.23
CA ASN A 233 -18.71 -18.29 14.46
C ASN A 233 -17.61 -19.35 14.21
N ASN A 234 -17.52 -20.36 15.10
CA ASN A 234 -16.45 -21.37 15.10
C ASN A 234 -16.59 -22.47 14.03
N ASN A 235 -17.53 -22.38 13.09
CA ASN A 235 -17.87 -23.46 12.17
C ASN A 235 -17.18 -23.35 10.80
N GLY A 236 -16.09 -22.56 10.69
CA GLY A 236 -15.38 -22.28 9.44
C GLY A 236 -13.98 -22.85 9.38
#